data_AF-A0A4Q9VBL2-F1
#
_entry.id   AF-A0A4Q9VBL2-F1
#
_cell.length_a   1.000
_cell.length_b   1.000
_cell.length_c   1.000
_cell.angle_alpha   90.00
_cell.angle_beta   90.00
_cell.angle_gamma   90.00
#
_symmetry.space_group_name_H-M   'P 1'
#
loop_
_entity.id
_entity.type
_entity.pdbx_description
1 polymer ?
#
loop_
_entity_poly.entity_id
_entity_poly.type
_entity_poly.pdbx_seq_one_letter_code
_entity_poly.pdbx_strand_id
1 'polypeptide(L)'
;MNYKSAFIYKIALRNEKRLILQNFYNKIYQQKVEFQKDIDEKIEQVKKEISPLKDPKLLSFYRRRRCELSQLYLKYKMKHTYSRVYKRELKSFKKYNTYLSKINHASVREVLLAHKHTVKTNLIEMNNTGVMKFPIA
;
A
#
# COMPACT_ATOMS: atom_id res chain seq x y z
N MET A 1 12.01 5.68 4.87
CA MET A 1 11.21 4.55 4.37
C MET A 1 9.84 5.05 3.92
N ASN A 2 9.28 4.52 2.84
CA ASN A 2 8.08 5.06 2.19
C ASN A 2 6.78 4.55 2.84
N TYR A 3 6.67 4.64 4.16
CA TYR A 3 5.49 4.19 4.94
C TYR A 3 4.23 5.05 4.75
N LYS A 4 4.25 5.99 3.79
CA LYS A 4 3.22 7.02 3.61
C LYS A 4 1.83 6.42 3.37
N SER A 5 1.74 5.28 2.69
CA SER A 5 0.48 4.56 2.44
C SER A 5 -0.03 3.86 3.69
N ALA A 6 0.83 3.15 4.42
CA ALA A 6 0.46 2.37 5.59
C ALA A 6 0.00 3.27 6.77
N PHE A 7 0.74 4.33 7.08
CA PHE A 7 0.44 5.20 8.24
C PHE A 7 -0.96 5.82 8.20
N ILE A 8 -1.52 6.00 7.02
CA ILE A 8 -2.88 6.54 6.84
C ILE A 8 -3.92 5.63 7.49
N TYR A 9 -3.76 4.31 7.37
CA TYR A 9 -4.67 3.34 8.01
C TYR A 9 -4.45 3.28 9.53
N LYS A 10 -3.20 3.44 10.00
CA LYS A 10 -2.90 3.56 11.44
C LYS A 10 -3.56 4.79 12.08
N ILE A 11 -3.66 5.89 11.34
CA ILE A 11 -4.33 7.10 11.82
C ILE A 11 -5.85 6.91 11.73
N ALA A 12 -6.37 6.38 10.62
CA ALA A 12 -7.80 6.08 10.49
C ALA A 12 -8.29 5.17 11.63
N LEU A 13 -7.50 4.14 11.98
CA LEU A 13 -7.70 3.29 13.15
C LEU A 13 -7.87 4.10 14.46
N ARG A 14 -6.96 5.03 14.74
CA ARG A 14 -6.98 5.83 15.98
C ARG A 14 -8.19 6.76 16.09
N ASN A 15 -8.73 7.21 14.95
CA ASN A 15 -9.82 8.17 14.91
C ASN A 15 -11.20 7.51 14.79
N GLU A 16 -11.25 6.21 14.55
CA GLU A 16 -12.48 5.45 14.35
C GLU A 16 -12.98 4.91 15.69
N LYS A 17 -14.27 5.02 15.97
CA LYS A 17 -14.88 4.50 17.22
C LYS A 17 -15.46 3.09 17.04
N ARG A 18 -15.80 2.73 15.80
CA ARG A 18 -16.45 1.45 15.47
C ARG A 18 -15.39 0.34 15.43
N LEU A 19 -15.50 -0.63 16.34
CA LEU A 19 -14.55 -1.74 16.48
C LEU A 19 -14.35 -2.53 15.17
N ILE A 20 -15.43 -2.76 14.41
CA ILE A 20 -15.37 -3.43 13.10
C ILE A 20 -14.45 -2.69 12.13
N LEU A 21 -14.56 -1.36 12.07
CA LEU A 21 -13.74 -0.54 11.19
C LEU A 21 -12.32 -0.37 11.72
N GLN A 22 -12.12 -0.34 13.03
CA GLN A 22 -10.80 -0.39 13.64
C GLN A 22 -10.07 -1.67 13.22
N ASN A 23 -10.69 -2.84 13.41
CA ASN A 23 -10.10 -4.12 13.00
C ASN A 23 -9.78 -4.14 11.51
N PHE A 24 -10.69 -3.63 10.68
CA PHE A 24 -10.48 -3.53 9.24
C PHE A 24 -9.29 -2.61 8.87
N TYR A 25 -9.18 -1.43 9.46
CA TYR A 25 -8.05 -0.52 9.21
C TYR A 25 -6.73 -1.10 9.72
N ASN A 26 -6.74 -1.83 10.85
CA ASN A 26 -5.56 -2.52 11.34
C ASN A 26 -5.11 -3.63 10.39
N LYS A 27 -6.06 -4.43 9.87
CA LYS A 27 -5.80 -5.45 8.84
C LYS A 27 -5.15 -4.83 7.59
N ILE A 28 -5.71 -3.74 7.06
CA ILE A 28 -5.11 -3.04 5.91
C ILE A 28 -3.71 -2.51 6.27
N TYR A 29 -3.55 -1.92 7.45
CA TYR A 29 -2.26 -1.40 7.90
C TYR A 29 -1.17 -2.48 7.87
N GLN A 30 -1.43 -3.64 8.49
CA GLN A 30 -0.50 -4.77 8.53
C GLN A 30 -0.15 -5.26 7.12
N GLN A 31 -1.16 -5.48 6.28
CA GLN A 31 -0.96 -5.88 4.89
C GLN A 31 -0.05 -4.92 4.11
N LYS A 32 -0.22 -3.59 4.26
CA LYS A 32 0.64 -2.61 3.58
C LYS A 32 2.06 -2.59 4.13
N VAL A 33 2.25 -2.90 5.41
CA VAL A 33 3.58 -2.99 6.04
C VAL A 33 4.32 -4.22 5.54
N GLU A 34 3.65 -5.38 5.52
CA GLU A 34 4.20 -6.64 5.01
C GLU A 34 4.58 -6.51 3.53
N PHE A 35 3.66 -6.03 2.70
CA PHE A 35 3.94 -5.82 1.28
C PHE A 35 5.11 -4.87 1.01
N GLN A 36 5.32 -3.88 1.89
CA GLN A 36 6.48 -2.99 1.76
C GLN A 36 7.79 -3.73 2.04
N LYS A 37 7.81 -4.66 3.01
CA LYS A 37 8.96 -5.53 3.26
C LYS A 37 9.22 -6.43 2.06
N ASP A 38 8.19 -7.09 1.54
CA ASP A 38 8.31 -7.98 0.37
C ASP A 38 8.87 -7.23 -0.85
N ILE A 39 8.40 -6.00 -1.10
CA ILE A 39 8.93 -5.15 -2.18
C ILE A 39 10.41 -4.83 -1.94
N ASP A 40 10.79 -4.46 -0.72
CA ASP A 40 12.15 -4.05 -0.41
C ASP A 40 13.11 -5.24 -0.53
N GLU A 41 12.71 -6.41 -0.05
CA GLU A 41 13.43 -7.68 -0.26
C GLU A 41 13.54 -8.02 -1.74
N LYS A 42 12.44 -7.89 -2.49
CA LYS A 42 12.45 -8.23 -3.92
C LYS A 42 13.33 -7.30 -4.74
N ILE A 43 13.39 -6.03 -4.36
CA ILE A 43 14.30 -5.06 -4.98
C ILE A 43 15.76 -5.42 -4.71
N GLU A 44 16.10 -5.83 -3.50
CA GLU A 44 17.46 -6.26 -3.19
C GLU A 44 17.82 -7.56 -3.94
N GLN A 45 16.89 -8.49 -4.11
CA GLN A 45 17.09 -9.68 -4.96
C GLN A 45 17.36 -9.29 -6.41
N VAL A 46 16.49 -8.47 -7.02
CA VAL A 46 16.64 -8.04 -8.42
C VAL A 46 17.93 -7.25 -8.63
N LYS A 47 18.36 -6.43 -7.65
CA LYS A 47 19.66 -5.75 -7.72
C LYS A 47 20.84 -6.74 -7.76
N LYS A 48 20.79 -7.80 -6.95
CA LYS A 48 21.83 -8.85 -6.95
C LYS A 48 21.84 -9.65 -8.25
N GLU A 49 20.66 -9.92 -8.83
CA GLU A 49 20.53 -10.61 -10.12
C GLU A 49 21.12 -9.78 -11.28
N ILE A 50 20.88 -8.46 -11.29
CA ILE A 50 21.37 -7.56 -12.35
C ILE A 50 22.86 -7.24 -12.18
N SER A 51 23.35 -7.13 -10.95
CA SER A 51 24.74 -6.75 -10.65
C SER A 51 25.25 -7.54 -9.44
N PRO A 52 25.87 -8.72 -9.68
CA PRO A 52 26.46 -9.54 -8.61
C PRO A 52 27.57 -8.81 -7.84
N LEU A 53 28.32 -7.96 -8.53
CA LEU A 53 29.29 -7.03 -7.96
C LEU A 53 28.60 -5.68 -7.74
N LYS A 54 28.74 -5.08 -6.54
CA LYS A 54 28.11 -3.80 -6.19
C LYS A 54 28.78 -2.65 -6.94
N ASP A 55 28.43 -2.45 -8.21
CA ASP A 55 28.94 -1.33 -8.99
C ASP A 55 28.14 -0.05 -8.64
N PRO A 56 28.74 0.94 -7.95
CA PRO A 56 27.99 2.07 -7.42
C PRO A 56 27.40 2.97 -8.51
N LYS A 57 27.98 2.96 -9.73
CA LYS A 57 27.45 3.73 -10.87
C LYS A 57 26.14 3.13 -11.41
N LEU A 58 26.06 1.81 -11.58
CA LEU A 58 24.85 1.09 -12.01
C LEU A 58 23.74 1.15 -10.94
N LEU A 59 24.11 1.07 -9.66
CA LEU A 59 23.17 1.15 -8.53
C LEU A 59 22.68 2.57 -8.25
N SER A 60 23.36 3.62 -8.76
CA SER A 60 22.98 5.02 -8.54
C SER A 60 21.62 5.38 -9.13
N PHE A 61 21.23 4.75 -10.25
CA PHE A 61 19.90 4.89 -10.85
C PHE A 61 18.78 4.44 -9.89
N TYR A 62 19.09 3.48 -9.01
CA TYR A 62 18.17 2.93 -8.01
C TYR A 62 18.19 3.67 -6.68
N ARG A 63 18.92 4.80 -6.54
CA ARG A 63 18.83 5.67 -5.36
C ARG A 63 17.44 6.27 -5.28
N ARG A 64 16.52 5.56 -4.62
CA ARG A 64 15.22 6.10 -4.23
C ARG A 64 15.43 7.40 -3.47
N ARG A 65 14.88 8.51 -3.97
CA ARG A 65 14.72 9.73 -3.17
C ARG A 65 13.95 9.34 -1.90
N ARG A 66 14.63 9.36 -0.75
CA ARG A 66 13.98 9.13 0.55
C ARG A 66 12.99 10.26 0.73
N CYS A 67 11.72 9.94 0.57
CA CYS A 67 10.67 10.92 0.70
C CYS A 67 10.49 11.18 2.21
N GLU A 68 11.11 12.24 2.71
CA GLU A 68 10.93 12.66 4.11
C GLU A 68 9.45 12.95 4.35
N LEU A 69 8.97 12.44 5.47
CA LEU A 69 7.58 12.59 5.92
C LEU A 69 7.53 13.87 6.75
N SER A 70 7.21 15.00 6.12
CA SER A 70 6.88 16.20 6.88
C SER A 70 5.60 15.92 7.70
N GLN A 71 5.64 16.17 9.01
CA GLN A 71 4.48 16.05 9.91
C GLN A 71 3.27 16.85 9.40
N LEU A 72 3.50 17.94 8.67
CA LEU A 72 2.46 18.81 8.11
C LEU A 72 1.67 18.14 6.97
N TYR A 73 2.31 17.25 6.18
CA TYR A 73 1.64 16.55 5.07
C TYR A 73 0.56 15.58 5.56
N LEU A 74 0.72 15.04 6.77
CA LEU A 74 -0.28 14.20 7.38
C LEU A 74 -1.49 15.07 7.76
N LYS A 75 -1.31 16.09 8.62
CA LYS A 75 -2.40 16.87 9.25
C LYS A 75 -3.53 17.33 8.30
N TYR A 76 -3.20 17.82 7.08
CA TYR A 76 -4.20 18.38 6.15
C TYR A 76 -4.96 17.36 5.28
N LYS A 77 -4.43 16.15 5.07
CA LYS A 77 -5.10 15.11 4.24
C LYS A 77 -5.94 14.10 5.04
N MET A 78 -6.06 14.28 6.37
CA MET A 78 -6.57 13.24 7.28
C MET A 78 -8.01 13.40 7.76
N LYS A 79 -8.89 14.02 6.96
CA LYS A 79 -10.31 13.66 7.04
C LYS A 79 -10.46 12.29 6.38
N HIS A 80 -10.32 11.22 7.18
CA HIS A 80 -10.37 9.83 6.71
C HIS A 80 -11.77 9.26 6.91
N THR A 81 -12.66 9.56 5.98
CA THR A 81 -13.92 8.85 5.87
C THR A 81 -13.69 7.48 5.24
N TYR A 82 -14.51 6.50 5.60
CA TYR A 82 -14.52 5.17 5.00
C TYR A 82 -14.56 5.21 3.46
N SER A 83 -15.32 6.16 2.88
CA SER A 83 -15.39 6.40 1.44
C SER A 83 -14.04 6.82 0.81
N ARG A 84 -13.20 7.57 1.54
CA ARG A 84 -11.86 7.95 1.07
C ARG A 84 -10.88 6.79 1.15
N VAL A 85 -11.01 5.92 2.15
CA VAL A 85 -10.24 4.68 2.25
C VAL A 85 -10.58 3.76 1.07
N TYR A 86 -11.86 3.61 0.76
CA TYR A 86 -12.31 2.84 -0.39
C TYR A 86 -11.74 3.35 -1.72
N LYS A 87 -11.86 4.67 -1.98
CA LYS A 87 -11.30 5.29 -3.19
C LYS A 87 -9.79 5.08 -3.32
N ARG A 88 -9.05 5.01 -2.20
CA ARG A 88 -7.61 4.74 -2.18
C ARG A 88 -7.28 3.28 -2.51
N GLU A 89 -8.00 2.33 -1.94
CA GLU A 89 -7.83 0.92 -2.28
C GLU A 89 -8.17 0.67 -3.76
N LEU A 90 -9.24 1.29 -4.27
CA LEU A 90 -9.62 1.20 -5.68
C LEU A 90 -8.54 1.79 -6.60
N LYS A 91 -7.97 2.95 -6.24
CA LYS A 91 -6.85 3.54 -6.99
C LYS A 91 -5.62 2.64 -6.99
N SER A 92 -5.35 1.98 -5.87
CA SER A 92 -4.22 1.03 -5.74
C SER A 92 -4.46 -0.19 -6.61
N PHE A 93 -5.66 -0.77 -6.58
CA PHE A 93 -6.05 -1.89 -7.43
C PHE A 93 -5.86 -1.58 -8.92
N LYS A 94 -6.33 -0.41 -9.38
CA LYS A 94 -6.13 0.04 -10.77
C LYS A 94 -4.65 0.17 -11.14
N LYS A 95 -3.82 0.70 -10.24
CA LYS A 95 -2.36 0.81 -10.47
C LYS A 95 -1.70 -0.56 -10.63
N TYR A 96 -2.09 -1.57 -9.86
CA TYR A 96 -1.53 -2.90 -10.01
C TYR A 96 -1.81 -3.49 -11.38
N ASN A 97 -2.98 -3.24 -11.98
CA ASN A 97 -3.25 -3.65 -13.37
C ASN A 97 -2.26 -3.01 -14.35
N THR A 98 -2.00 -1.71 -14.21
CA THR A 98 -1.04 -0.99 -15.05
C THR A 98 0.39 -1.46 -14.84
N TYR A 99 0.77 -1.85 -13.62
CA TYR A 99 2.12 -2.39 -13.37
C TYR A 99 2.27 -3.81 -13.93
N LEU A 100 1.26 -4.66 -13.76
CA LEU A 100 1.25 -6.01 -14.29
C LEU A 100 1.20 -6.05 -15.82
N SER A 101 0.71 -5.01 -16.50
CA SER A 101 0.78 -4.95 -17.97
C SER A 101 2.17 -4.58 -18.49
N LYS A 102 3.06 -4.06 -17.64
CA LYS A 102 4.39 -3.56 -18.04
C LYS A 102 5.55 -4.44 -17.55
N ILE A 103 5.36 -5.14 -16.44
CA ILE A 103 6.42 -5.93 -15.80
C ILE A 103 6.38 -7.36 -16.31
N ASN A 104 7.48 -7.83 -16.92
CA ASN A 104 7.61 -9.21 -17.41
C ASN A 104 8.37 -10.13 -16.44
N HIS A 105 9.03 -9.57 -15.42
CA HIS A 105 9.80 -10.35 -14.46
C HIS A 105 8.89 -11.24 -13.60
N ALA A 106 8.93 -12.56 -13.81
CA ALA A 106 7.96 -13.51 -13.25
C ALA A 106 7.80 -13.39 -11.73
N SER A 107 8.92 -13.39 -11.00
CA SER A 107 8.91 -13.32 -9.54
C SER A 107 8.49 -11.95 -8.99
N VAL A 108 8.56 -10.87 -9.78
CA VAL A 108 8.00 -9.56 -9.39
C VAL A 108 6.50 -9.53 -9.67
N ARG A 109 6.06 -10.14 -10.78
CA ARG A 109 4.64 -10.28 -11.12
C ARG A 109 3.88 -11.06 -10.06
N GLU A 110 4.46 -12.13 -9.54
CA GLU A 110 3.88 -12.95 -8.47
C GLU A 110 3.55 -12.10 -7.22
N VAL A 111 4.54 -11.36 -6.70
CA VAL A 111 4.36 -10.47 -5.54
C VAL A 111 3.28 -9.41 -5.80
N LEU A 112 3.26 -8.82 -6.99
CA LEU A 112 2.25 -7.82 -7.36
C LEU A 112 0.85 -8.43 -7.54
N LEU A 113 0.75 -9.66 -8.06
CA LEU A 113 -0.50 -10.39 -8.20
C LEU A 113 -1.08 -10.75 -6.84
N ALA A 114 -0.28 -11.36 -5.97
CA ALA A 114 -0.68 -11.71 -4.60
C ALA A 114 -1.28 -10.49 -3.88
N HIS A 115 -0.55 -9.38 -3.87
CA HIS A 115 -1.05 -8.17 -3.20
C HIS A 115 -2.27 -7.55 -3.92
N LYS A 116 -2.35 -7.62 -5.25
CA LYS A 116 -3.56 -7.21 -5.99
C LYS A 116 -4.79 -8.03 -5.57
N HIS A 117 -4.65 -9.33 -5.35
CA HIS A 117 -5.72 -10.19 -4.85
C HIS A 117 -6.15 -9.78 -3.45
N THR A 118 -5.21 -9.49 -2.55
CA THR A 118 -5.50 -8.99 -1.20
C THR A 118 -6.24 -7.65 -1.22
N VAL A 119 -5.86 -6.72 -2.12
CA VAL A 119 -6.59 -5.46 -2.28
C VAL A 119 -8.01 -5.70 -2.83
N LYS A 120 -8.19 -6.68 -3.72
CA LYS A 120 -9.51 -7.05 -4.23
C LYS A 120 -10.40 -7.59 -3.12
N THR A 121 -9.90 -8.46 -2.25
CA THR A 121 -10.68 -9.00 -1.12
C THR A 121 -11.07 -7.90 -0.14
N ASN A 122 -10.16 -6.97 0.18
CA ASN A 122 -10.50 -5.80 0.97
C ASN A 122 -11.62 -4.96 0.32
N LEU A 123 -11.57 -4.71 -0.99
CA LEU A 123 -12.61 -3.96 -1.69
C LEU A 123 -13.98 -4.66 -1.64
N ILE A 124 -14.00 -5.98 -1.74
CA ILE A 124 -15.22 -6.79 -1.60
C ILE A 124 -15.77 -6.69 -0.18
N GLU A 125 -14.91 -6.86 0.83
CA GLU A 125 -15.26 -6.69 2.24
C GLU A 125 -15.83 -5.28 2.51
N MET A 126 -15.25 -4.26 1.87
CA MET A 126 -15.74 -2.88 2.01
C MET A 126 -17.13 -2.64 1.41
N ASN A 127 -17.44 -3.33 0.31
CA ASN A 127 -18.75 -3.25 -0.31
C ASN A 127 -19.80 -4.05 0.48
N ASN A 128 -19.40 -5.19 1.06
CA ASN A 128 -20.30 -6.13 1.73
C ASN A 128 -20.64 -5.73 3.17
N THR A 129 -19.76 -5.01 3.86
CA THR A 129 -19.95 -4.64 5.28
C THR A 129 -21.10 -3.65 5.51
N GLY A 130 -21.75 -3.13 4.47
CA GLY A 130 -22.93 -2.26 4.60
C GLY A 130 -22.68 -0.91 5.28
N VAL A 131 -21.45 -0.65 5.73
CA VAL A 131 -21.06 0.56 6.46
C VAL A 131 -21.28 1.84 5.63
N MET A 132 -21.20 1.75 4.30
CA MET A 132 -21.52 2.87 3.41
C MET A 132 -23.02 3.20 3.34
N LYS A 133 -23.92 2.28 3.72
CA LYS A 133 -25.38 2.48 3.67
C LYS A 133 -25.92 3.23 4.88
N PHE A 134 -25.12 3.44 5.92
CA PHE A 134 -25.48 4.21 7.10
C PHE A 134 -24.65 5.49 7.15
N PRO A 135 -25.01 6.55 6.39
CA PRO A 135 -24.50 7.88 6.67
C PRO A 135 -24.91 8.21 8.11
N ILE A 136 -23.94 8.56 8.94
CA ILE A 136 -24.23 9.14 10.25
C ILE A 136 -24.71 10.58 10.00
N ALA A 137 -25.87 10.89 10.58
CA ALA A 137 -26.43 12.22 10.72
C ALA A 137 -25.50 13.19 11.48
#